data_AF-A0A6G1GYT1-F1
#
_entry.id   AF-A0A6G1GYT1-F1
#
_cell.length_a   1.000
_cell.length_b   1.000
_cell.length_c   1.000
_cell.angle_alpha   90.00
_cell.angle_beta   90.00
_cell.angle_gamma   90.00
#
_symmetry.space_group_name_H-M   'P 1'
#
loop_
_entity.id
_entity.type
_entity.pdbx_description
1 polymer ?
#
loop_
_entity_poly.entity_id
_entity_poly.type
_entity_poly.pdbx_seq_one_letter_code
_entity_poly.pdbx_strand_id
1 'polypeptide(L)'
;MDFSQQQPQPRSASAASSEPAVNTMATPPPASFLTLPRELRDVIYDELFSNSLWGPGVIRIHFGGDDKTTKRLRAMEPLPTSILRVNHQVSAEACASLFQRHTFSFLCTPRKIEQFLERLPARNRRLVSQVRMTAFTASTA
;
A
#
# COMPACT_ATOMS: atom_id res chain seq x y z
N MET A 1 6.10 -90.07 -6.27
CA MET A 1 4.64 -90.05 -6.00
C MET A 1 4.43 -89.46 -4.62
N ASP A 2 3.28 -88.82 -4.47
CA ASP A 2 2.70 -88.24 -3.26
C ASP A 2 3.04 -86.79 -2.87
N PHE A 3 2.02 -85.97 -3.11
CA PHE A 3 1.79 -84.59 -2.72
C PHE A 3 1.05 -84.59 -1.37
N SER A 4 1.47 -83.73 -0.44
CA SER A 4 0.60 -83.24 0.64
C SER A 4 1.11 -81.84 1.00
N GLN A 5 0.63 -80.78 0.32
CA GLN A 5 -0.55 -79.98 0.67
C GLN A 5 -0.57 -79.55 2.14
N GLN A 6 0.01 -78.37 2.40
CA GLN A 6 -0.21 -77.63 3.64
C GLN A 6 -0.79 -76.26 3.28
N GLN A 7 -2.11 -76.14 3.44
CA GLN A 7 -2.89 -74.91 3.29
C GLN A 7 -2.53 -73.91 4.40
N PRO A 8 -2.27 -72.63 4.10
CA PRO A 8 -2.28 -71.59 5.11
C PRO A 8 -3.72 -71.10 5.38
N GLN A 9 -4.09 -71.09 6.66
CA GLN A 9 -5.38 -70.60 7.14
C GLN A 9 -5.55 -69.08 7.00
N PRO A 10 -6.80 -68.58 6.84
CA PRO A 10 -7.10 -67.15 6.82
C PRO A 10 -7.04 -66.56 8.23
N ARG A 11 -6.19 -65.55 8.45
CA ARG A 11 -6.24 -64.72 9.65
C ARG A 11 -7.37 -63.70 9.51
N SER A 12 -8.50 -63.98 10.14
CA SER A 12 -9.49 -62.97 10.51
C SER A 12 -9.00 -62.15 11.71
N ALA A 13 -9.48 -60.91 11.78
CA ALA A 13 -9.50 -59.96 12.90
C ALA A 13 -8.40 -58.88 12.96
N SER A 14 -8.77 -57.67 12.54
CA SER A 14 -8.80 -56.52 13.46
C SER A 14 -9.74 -55.45 12.92
N ALA A 15 -10.95 -55.46 13.45
CA ALA A 15 -11.79 -54.28 13.51
C ALA A 15 -11.24 -53.34 14.61
N ALA A 16 -11.54 -52.04 14.43
CA ALA A 16 -11.43 -50.96 15.41
C ALA A 16 -10.02 -50.40 15.69
N SER A 17 -9.69 -49.34 14.95
CA SER A 17 -9.48 -48.03 15.58
C SER A 17 -9.76 -46.95 14.55
N SER A 18 -11.02 -46.56 14.47
CA SER A 18 -11.39 -45.27 13.90
C SER A 18 -10.91 -44.22 14.89
N GLU A 19 -9.67 -43.76 14.72
CA GLU A 19 -9.20 -42.57 15.40
C GLU A 19 -10.21 -41.45 15.08
N PRO A 20 -10.71 -40.72 16.10
CA PRO A 20 -11.51 -39.54 15.82
C PRO A 20 -10.59 -38.59 15.07
N ALA A 21 -10.90 -38.34 13.80
CA ALA A 21 -10.29 -37.28 13.03
C ALA A 21 -10.40 -36.02 13.88
N VAL A 22 -9.28 -35.62 14.48
CA VAL A 22 -9.13 -34.31 15.10
C VAL A 22 -9.47 -33.35 13.98
N ASN A 23 -10.66 -32.76 14.06
CA ASN A 23 -11.05 -31.63 13.24
C ASN A 23 -10.06 -30.52 13.60
N THR A 24 -8.91 -30.54 12.93
CA THR A 24 -7.99 -29.43 12.87
C THR A 24 -8.81 -28.30 12.30
N MET A 25 -9.37 -27.44 13.17
CA MET A 25 -9.93 -26.17 12.77
C MET A 25 -8.80 -25.45 12.06
N ALA A 26 -8.80 -25.53 10.73
CA ALA A 26 -7.80 -24.91 9.89
C ALA A 26 -7.90 -23.42 10.17
N THR A 27 -6.90 -22.89 10.89
CA THR A 27 -6.81 -21.46 11.17
C THR A 27 -6.93 -20.74 9.84
N PRO A 28 -7.93 -19.85 9.65
CA PRO A 28 -8.07 -19.16 8.39
C PRO A 28 -6.76 -18.42 8.10
N PRO A 29 -6.27 -18.48 6.86
CA PRO A 29 -5.02 -17.80 6.50
C PRO A 29 -5.14 -16.32 6.85
N PRO A 30 -4.06 -15.68 7.31
CA PRO A 30 -4.07 -14.29 7.70
C PRO A 30 -4.57 -13.45 6.51
N ALA A 31 -5.58 -12.61 6.77
CA ALA A 31 -6.11 -11.70 5.77
C ALA A 31 -4.98 -10.78 5.29
N SER A 32 -4.75 -10.78 3.98
CA SER A 32 -3.74 -9.91 3.35
C SER A 32 -4.42 -8.64 2.87
N PHE A 33 -3.69 -7.53 2.90
CA PHE A 33 -4.17 -6.27 2.34
C PHE A 33 -4.64 -6.42 0.88
N LEU A 34 -3.94 -7.25 0.09
CA LEU A 34 -4.31 -7.52 -1.31
C LEU A 34 -5.55 -8.40 -1.47
N THR A 35 -5.98 -9.12 -0.43
CA THR A 35 -7.21 -9.92 -0.47
C THR A 35 -8.48 -9.09 -0.25
N LEU A 36 -8.33 -7.83 0.18
CA LEU A 36 -9.46 -6.91 0.28
C LEU A 36 -9.99 -6.55 -1.13
N PRO A 37 -11.29 -6.23 -1.28
CA PRO A 37 -11.80 -5.58 -2.48
C PRO A 37 -11.05 -4.28 -2.80
N ARG A 38 -11.01 -3.91 -4.08
CA ARG A 38 -10.25 -2.74 -4.54
C ARG A 38 -10.76 -1.46 -3.89
N GLU A 39 -12.08 -1.36 -3.74
CA GLU A 39 -12.79 -0.21 -3.20
C GLU A 39 -12.38 0.05 -1.75
N LEU A 40 -12.21 -1.02 -0.94
CA LEU A 40 -11.74 -0.88 0.44
C LEU A 40 -10.28 -0.43 0.50
N ARG A 41 -9.42 -0.91 -0.42
CA ARG A 41 -8.03 -0.44 -0.51
C ARG A 41 -7.97 1.03 -0.89
N ASP A 42 -8.82 1.48 -1.82
CA ASP A 42 -8.89 2.88 -2.24
C ASP A 42 -9.28 3.81 -1.08
N VAL A 43 -10.26 3.41 -0.25
CA VAL A 43 -10.62 4.15 0.98
C VAL A 43 -9.43 4.23 1.94
N ILE A 44 -8.69 3.14 2.12
CA ILE A 44 -7.50 3.13 2.99
C ILE A 44 -6.41 4.06 2.44
N TYR A 45 -6.18 4.08 1.13
CA TYR A 45 -5.22 5.02 0.52
C TYR A 45 -5.67 6.47 0.72
N ASP A 46 -6.96 6.76 0.56
CA ASP A 46 -7.48 8.10 0.77
C ASP A 46 -7.26 8.56 2.20
N GLU A 47 -7.59 7.74 3.19
CA GLU A 47 -7.36 8.05 4.61
C GLU A 47 -5.87 8.24 4.93
N LEU A 48 -5.00 7.40 4.35
CA LEU A 48 -3.55 7.54 4.51
C LEU A 48 -3.02 8.88 4.00
N PHE A 49 -3.59 9.43 2.94
CA PHE A 49 -3.11 10.66 2.32
C PHE A 49 -3.92 11.92 2.69
N SER A 50 -5.13 11.74 3.22
CA SER A 50 -6.06 12.83 3.56
C SER A 50 -5.85 13.41 4.96
N ASN A 51 -4.99 12.82 5.78
CA ASN A 51 -4.67 13.29 7.13
C ASN A 51 -3.77 14.54 7.09
N SER A 52 -4.26 15.59 6.43
CA SER A 52 -3.60 16.87 6.21
C SER A 52 -4.27 17.93 7.08
N LEU A 53 -3.50 18.71 7.85
CA LEU A 53 -4.03 19.81 8.67
C LEU A 53 -4.63 20.95 7.81
N TRP A 54 -4.43 20.91 6.49
CA TRP A 54 -4.85 21.94 5.54
C TRP A 54 -6.19 21.64 4.85
N GLY A 55 -6.86 20.56 5.27
CA GLY A 55 -8.13 20.12 4.73
C GLY A 55 -8.02 18.85 3.87
N PRO A 56 -9.14 18.16 3.65
CA PRO A 56 -9.17 16.89 2.94
C PRO A 56 -8.67 17.07 1.50
N GLY A 57 -7.81 16.16 1.05
CA GLY A 57 -7.31 16.15 -0.32
C GLY A 57 -6.31 17.27 -0.66
N VAL A 58 -5.80 18.04 0.30
CA VAL A 58 -4.80 19.09 0.03
C VAL A 58 -3.44 18.69 0.60
N ILE A 59 -2.44 18.58 -0.27
CA ILE A 59 -1.05 18.33 0.11
C ILE A 59 -0.25 19.60 -0.11
N ARG A 60 0.21 20.23 0.97
CA ARG A 60 1.12 21.39 0.88
C ARG A 60 2.56 20.96 0.73
N ILE A 61 3.19 21.44 -0.34
CA ILE A 61 4.60 21.26 -0.62
C ILE A 61 5.32 22.58 -0.34
N HIS A 62 6.27 22.52 0.58
CA HIS A 62 7.21 23.61 0.84
C HIS A 62 8.61 23.20 0.39
N PHE A 63 9.49 24.19 0.36
CA PHE A 63 10.89 23.97 0.09
C PHE A 63 11.62 24.00 1.43
N GLY A 64 11.95 22.83 1.98
CA GLY A 64 12.56 22.71 3.30
C GLY A 64 14.08 22.72 3.21
N GLY A 65 14.72 23.60 4.00
CA GLY A 65 16.16 23.56 4.25
C GLY A 65 16.69 24.80 4.95
N ASP A 66 16.86 24.73 6.27
CA ASP A 66 17.82 25.56 7.02
C ASP A 66 19.27 25.15 6.68
N ASP A 67 19.45 23.91 6.21
CA ASP A 67 20.75 23.43 5.74
C ASP A 67 21.03 23.90 4.30
N LYS A 68 22.05 24.74 4.19
CA LYS A 68 22.59 25.35 2.96
C LYS A 68 22.92 24.35 1.84
N THR A 69 22.83 23.05 2.08
CA THR A 69 23.31 21.97 1.21
C THR A 69 22.23 21.15 0.52
N THR A 70 20.98 21.06 1.03
CA THR A 70 19.94 20.24 0.38
C THR A 70 18.59 20.94 0.26
N LYS A 71 18.54 21.85 -0.72
CA LYS A 71 17.34 22.44 -1.30
C LYS A 71 16.38 21.35 -1.87
N ARG A 72 15.57 20.71 -1.02
CA ARG A 72 14.63 19.64 -1.39
C ARG A 72 13.18 20.06 -1.17
N LEU A 73 12.32 19.69 -2.13
CA LEU A 73 10.87 19.76 -1.97
C LEU A 73 10.46 18.77 -0.89
N ARG A 74 9.72 19.24 0.10
CA ARG A 74 9.13 18.42 1.15
C ARG A 74 7.67 18.80 1.30
N ALA A 75 6.83 17.82 1.58
CA ALA A 75 5.52 18.15 2.10
C ALA A 75 5.68 18.83 3.47
N MET A 76 4.81 19.79 3.76
CA MET A 76 4.76 20.42 5.09
C MET A 76 4.43 19.40 6.17
N GLU A 77 3.65 18.38 5.82
CA GLU A 77 3.34 17.25 6.70
C GLU A 77 3.95 15.96 6.17
N PRO A 78 4.41 15.08 7.07
CA PRO A 78 5.00 13.81 6.67
C PRO A 78 3.93 12.92 6.03
N LEU A 79 3.98 12.76 4.71
CA LEU A 79 3.14 11.76 4.04
C LEU A 79 3.65 10.35 4.35
N PRO A 80 2.76 9.39 4.64
CA PRO A 80 3.10 7.98 4.82
C PRO A 80 3.46 7.32 3.47
N THR A 81 4.56 7.74 2.88
CA THR A 81 5.06 7.27 1.57
C THR A 81 5.66 5.85 1.63
N SER A 82 5.75 5.25 2.81
CA SER A 82 6.18 3.85 2.99
C SER A 82 5.30 2.88 2.22
N ILE A 83 3.99 3.14 2.15
CA ILE A 83 3.02 2.32 1.40
C ILE A 83 3.38 2.23 -0.10
N LEU A 84 3.99 3.28 -0.66
CA LEU A 84 4.40 3.34 -2.06
C LEU A 84 5.57 2.40 -2.39
N ARG A 85 6.23 1.82 -1.37
CA ARG A 85 7.41 0.97 -1.51
C ARG A 85 7.14 -0.51 -1.21
N VAL A 86 5.93 -0.87 -0.77
CA VAL A 86 5.63 -2.23 -0.29
C VAL A 86 5.69 -3.26 -1.42
N ASN A 87 4.93 -3.04 -2.50
CA ASN A 87 4.97 -3.87 -3.70
C ASN A 87 4.51 -3.08 -4.94
N HIS A 88 4.68 -3.65 -6.13
CA HIS A 88 4.37 -2.96 -7.38
C HIS A 88 2.88 -2.62 -7.53
N GLN A 89 1.98 -3.53 -7.12
CA GLN A 89 0.53 -3.30 -7.22
C GLN A 89 0.10 -2.16 -6.29
N VAL A 90 0.32 -2.29 -4.98
CA VAL A 90 0.03 -1.29 -3.96
C VAL A 90 0.66 0.06 -4.34
N SER A 91 1.90 0.06 -4.84
CA SER A 91 2.55 1.28 -5.30
C SER A 91 1.76 1.96 -6.42
N ALA A 92 1.31 1.21 -7.44
CA ALA A 92 0.53 1.75 -8.54
C ALA A 92 -0.85 2.26 -8.08
N GLU A 93 -1.55 1.50 -7.24
CA GLU A 93 -2.87 1.88 -6.72
C GLU A 93 -2.77 3.12 -5.82
N ALA A 94 -1.85 3.12 -4.88
CA ALA A 94 -1.62 4.24 -3.96
C ALA A 94 -1.10 5.48 -4.68
N CYS A 95 -0.25 5.35 -5.71
CA CYS A 95 0.15 6.49 -6.55
C CYS A 95 -1.06 7.11 -7.27
N ALA A 96 -1.98 6.29 -7.79
CA ALA A 96 -3.18 6.80 -8.43
C ALA A 96 -4.04 7.60 -7.45
N SER A 97 -4.34 7.05 -6.26
CA SER A 97 -5.07 7.78 -5.21
C SER A 97 -4.33 9.07 -4.80
N LEU A 98 -3.03 9.00 -4.56
CA LEU A 98 -2.21 10.14 -4.16
C LEU A 98 -2.24 11.27 -5.20
N PHE A 99 -1.95 10.98 -6.47
CA PHE A 99 -1.78 12.03 -7.48
C PHE A 99 -3.10 12.50 -8.11
N GLN A 100 -4.09 11.61 -8.26
CA GLN A 100 -5.35 11.96 -8.93
C GLN A 100 -6.33 12.65 -7.99
N ARG A 101 -6.34 12.28 -6.71
CA ARG A 101 -7.38 12.72 -5.77
C ARG A 101 -6.94 13.89 -4.90
N HIS A 102 -5.65 14.22 -4.89
CA HIS A 102 -5.11 15.29 -4.08
C HIS A 102 -4.67 16.49 -4.93
N THR A 103 -4.88 17.68 -4.36
CA THR A 103 -4.36 18.94 -4.88
C THR A 103 -3.01 19.23 -4.24
N PHE A 104 -1.99 19.43 -5.07
CA PHE A 104 -0.67 19.82 -4.61
C PHE A 104 -0.56 21.34 -4.57
N SER A 105 -0.50 21.89 -3.36
CA SER A 105 -0.38 23.33 -3.11
C SER A 105 1.09 23.69 -2.85
N PHE A 106 1.66 24.51 -3.72
CA PHE A 106 3.07 24.91 -3.65
C PHE A 106 3.20 26.32 -3.05
N LEU A 107 4.01 26.43 -2.00
CA LEU A 107 4.44 27.70 -1.41
C LEU A 107 5.82 28.10 -1.97
N CYS A 108 5.97 28.10 -3.29
CA CYS A 108 7.26 28.36 -3.95
C CYS A 108 7.07 28.97 -5.35
N THR A 109 8.19 29.34 -5.98
CA THR A 109 8.19 29.95 -7.32
C THR A 109 7.79 28.94 -8.41
N PRO A 110 7.24 29.41 -9.55
CA PRO A 110 6.83 28.54 -10.66
C PRO A 110 7.92 27.55 -11.12
N ARG A 111 9.18 28.00 -11.18
CA ARG A 111 10.34 27.17 -11.53
C ARG A 111 10.51 25.93 -10.64
N LYS A 112 10.03 25.97 -9.39
CA LYS A 112 10.08 24.83 -8.46
C LYS A 112 8.97 23.83 -8.70
N ILE A 113 7.83 24.30 -9.20
CA ILE A 113 6.74 23.43 -9.65
C ILE A 113 7.21 22.62 -10.86
N GLU A 114 7.89 23.26 -11.82
CA GLU A 114 8.49 22.57 -12.97
C GLU A 114 9.48 21.49 -12.53
N GLN A 115 10.41 21.82 -11.60
CA GLN A 115 11.36 20.85 -11.05
C GLN A 115 10.68 19.66 -10.34
N PHE A 116 9.53 19.90 -9.69
CA PHE A 116 8.73 18.82 -9.10
C PHE A 116 8.17 17.90 -10.19
N LEU A 117 7.53 18.48 -11.21
CA LEU A 117 6.93 17.75 -12.32
C LEU A 117 7.97 16.96 -13.12
N GLU A 118 9.17 17.52 -13.32
CA GLU A 118 10.28 16.84 -13.97
C GLU A 118 10.77 15.62 -13.19
N ARG A 119 10.80 15.70 -11.85
CA ARG A 119 11.23 14.60 -10.99
C ARG A 119 10.20 13.49 -10.85
N LEU A 120 8.94 13.75 -11.18
CA LEU A 120 7.92 12.71 -11.20
C LEU A 120 8.22 11.70 -12.32
N PRO A 121 8.12 10.38 -12.03
CA PRO A 121 8.14 9.36 -13.06
C PRO A 121 7.13 9.70 -14.16
N ALA A 122 7.49 9.49 -15.42
CA ALA A 122 6.65 9.87 -16.56
C ALA A 122 5.21 9.32 -16.45
N ARG A 123 5.05 8.10 -15.91
CA ARG A 123 3.77 7.46 -15.62
C ARG A 123 2.90 8.23 -14.60
N ASN A 124 3.52 8.92 -13.63
CA ASN A 124 2.83 9.64 -12.57
C ASN A 124 2.50 11.08 -12.95
N ARG A 125 3.21 11.67 -13.92
CA ARG A 125 2.96 13.05 -14.38
C ARG A 125 1.52 13.25 -14.85
N ARG A 126 0.96 12.24 -15.53
CA ARG A 126 -0.43 12.23 -16.02
C ARG A 126 -1.47 12.05 -14.91
N LEU A 127 -1.04 11.57 -13.75
CA LEU A 127 -1.92 11.33 -12.62
C LEU A 127 -2.11 12.59 -11.79
N VAL A 128 -1.20 13.58 -11.88
CA VAL A 128 -1.33 14.84 -11.16
C VAL A 128 -2.54 15.59 -11.72
N SER A 129 -3.64 15.60 -10.95
CA SER A 129 -4.89 16.22 -11.40
C SER A 129 -4.90 17.72 -11.16
N GLN A 130 -4.37 18.18 -10.03
CA GLN A 130 -4.44 19.59 -9.63
C GLN A 130 -3.16 20.07 -8.95
N VAL A 131 -2.62 21.16 -9.49
CA VAL A 131 -1.49 21.90 -8.92
C VAL A 131 -1.94 23.34 -8.68
N ARG A 132 -1.76 23.84 -7.46
CA ARG A 132 -2.06 25.22 -7.11
C ARG A 132 -0.81 25.91 -6.58
N MET A 133 -0.60 27.14 -7.03
CA MET A 133 0.40 28.02 -6.41
C MET A 133 -0.31 28.88 -5.38
N THR A 134 0.18 28.85 -4.15
CA THR A 134 -0.35 29.66 -3.06
C THR A 134 0.64 30.77 -2.74
N ALA A 135 0.17 32.02 -2.81
CA ALA A 135 0.98 33.16 -2.40
C ALA A 135 1.30 33.03 -0.90
N PHE A 136 2.58 33.15 -0.55
CA PHE A 136 3.01 33.21 0.84
C PHE A 136 2.68 34.61 1.37
N THR A 137 1.49 34.79 1.92
CA THR A 137 1.17 36.00 2.69
C THR A 137 1.85 35.84 4.04
N ALA A 138 3.07 36.37 4.16
CA ALA A 138 3.69 36.56 5.46
C ALA A 138 2.80 37.51 6.26
N SER A 139 2.06 36.99 7.23
CA SER A 139 1.38 37.82 8.23
C SER A 139 2.47 38.42 9.12
N THR A 140 2.93 39.62 8.78
CA THR A 140 3.66 40.49 9.70
C THR A 140 2.72 40.83 10.85
N ALA A 141 2.93 40.17 11.99
CA ALA A 141 2.47 40.62 13.30
C ALA A 141 3.57 41.47 13.95
#